data_AF-A0A9P0CT52-F1
#
_entry.id   AF-A0A9P0CT52-F1
#
_cell.length_a   1.000
_cell.length_b   1.000
_cell.length_c   1.000
_cell.angle_alpha   90.00
_cell.angle_beta   90.00
_cell.angle_gamma   90.00
#
_symmetry.space_group_name_H-M   'P 1'
#
loop_
_entity.id
_entity.type
_entity.pdbx_description
1 polymer ?
#
loop_
_entity_poly.entity_id
_entity_poly.type
_entity_poly.pdbx_seq_one_letter_code
_entity_poly.pdbx_strand_id
1 'polypeptide(L)'
;MILIFRFFTKISTCHGAKKKKIEHVKEDTYRRILCSKFNIGFKLPKVDTCATCDELNNLIQANKENQAVWKDLKIKLEPNQRRAAAMQDDLKLETKDAKLNHNKLVISFDLQQTLPTPLLTVGQAFYLRKAWTYNLGVHNCSDG
;
A
#
# COMPACT_ATOMS: atom_id res chain seq x y z
N MET A 1 -2.58 -2.16 -8.54
CA MET A 1 -2.16 -0.93 -7.82
C MET A 1 -0.65 -0.99 -7.64
N ILE A 2 0.10 -0.26 -8.48
CA ILE A 2 1.57 -0.23 -8.42
C ILE A 2 1.95 0.87 -7.43
N LEU A 3 2.14 0.51 -6.16
CA LEU A 3 2.77 1.39 -5.19
C LEU A 3 4.28 1.25 -5.33
N ILE A 4 4.86 2.08 -6.20
CA ILE A 4 6.28 2.43 -6.10
C ILE A 4 6.38 3.38 -4.91
N PHE A 5 6.54 2.83 -3.71
CA PHE A 5 7.03 3.59 -2.58
C PHE A 5 8.47 4.01 -2.87
N ARG A 6 8.63 5.16 -3.55
CA ARG A 6 9.86 5.94 -3.48
C ARG A 6 10.00 6.44 -2.04
N PHE A 7 10.60 5.63 -1.18
CA PHE A 7 11.16 6.09 0.10
C PHE A 7 12.37 7.00 -0.19
N PHE A 8 12.11 8.21 -0.67
CA PHE A 8 13.01 9.33 -0.46
C PHE A 8 12.41 10.14 0.67
N THR A 9 12.98 9.94 1.85
CA THR A 9 12.73 10.64 3.08
C THR A 9 12.66 12.15 2.88
N LYS A 10 11.46 12.74 2.83
CA LYS A 10 11.27 14.13 3.25
C LYS A 10 11.41 14.14 4.78
N ILE A 11 12.64 14.30 5.25
CA ILE A 11 12.92 14.65 6.65
C ILE A 11 12.28 16.02 6.87
N SER A 12 11.20 16.05 7.67
CA SER A 12 10.62 17.28 8.18
C SER A 12 11.71 18.04 8.92
N THR A 13 11.91 19.31 8.54
CA THR A 13 13.01 20.12 9.05
C THR A 13 12.68 20.60 10.47
N CYS A 14 13.34 20.02 11.47
CA CYS A 14 13.42 20.62 12.80
C CYS A 14 14.18 21.96 12.70
N HIS A 15 13.52 23.06 13.07
CA HIS A 15 14.12 24.39 13.18
C HIS A 15 15.26 24.37 14.21
N GLY A 16 16.52 24.32 13.76
CA GLY A 16 17.69 24.50 14.63
C GLY A 16 18.92 23.64 14.35
N ALA A 17 18.83 22.59 13.52
CA ALA A 17 20.00 21.74 13.21
C ALA A 17 20.79 22.26 12.00
N LYS A 18 22.09 22.51 12.18
CA LYS A 18 23.04 22.83 11.08
C LYS A 18 22.91 21.75 10.00
N LYS A 19 22.48 22.13 8.79
CA LYS A 19 22.31 21.22 7.64
C LYS A 19 23.67 20.62 7.26
N LYS A 20 23.95 19.39 7.72
CA LYS A 20 25.05 18.59 7.17
C LYS A 20 24.71 18.28 5.71
N LYS A 21 25.68 18.49 4.81
CA LYS A 21 25.56 18.12 3.39
C LYS A 21 25.57 16.59 3.33
N ILE A 22 24.40 15.97 3.28
CA ILE A 22 24.27 14.53 3.13
C ILE A 22 24.37 14.24 1.64
N GLU A 23 25.44 13.58 1.21
CA GLU A 23 25.55 13.11 -0.16
C GLU A 23 24.57 11.95 -0.40
N HIS A 24 23.71 12.10 -1.39
CA HIS A 24 22.75 11.07 -1.76
C HIS A 24 23.48 9.93 -2.47
N VAL A 25 23.43 8.73 -1.88
CA VAL A 25 23.97 7.52 -2.46
C VAL A 25 22.88 6.83 -3.30
N LYS A 26 23.27 6.17 -4.40
CA LYS A 26 22.36 5.41 -5.26
C LYS A 26 21.77 4.21 -4.51
N GLU A 27 20.49 3.88 -4.75
CA GLU A 27 19.80 2.72 -4.14
C GLU A 27 20.61 1.42 -4.30
N ASP A 28 21.19 1.19 -5.48
CA ASP A 28 22.03 0.02 -5.76
C ASP A 28 23.17 -0.16 -4.75
N THR A 29 23.83 0.94 -4.38
CA THR A 29 24.96 0.88 -3.44
C THR A 29 24.48 0.49 -2.04
N TYR A 30 23.32 1.01 -1.62
CA TYR A 30 22.69 0.64 -0.35
C TYR A 30 22.26 -0.83 -0.35
N ARG A 31 21.60 -1.29 -1.43
CA ARG A 31 21.15 -2.68 -1.59
C ARG A 31 22.31 -3.66 -1.60
N ARG A 32 23.39 -3.35 -2.32
CA ARG A 32 24.60 -4.18 -2.37
C ARG A 32 25.20 -4.35 -0.98
N ILE A 33 25.40 -3.27 -0.22
CA ILE A 33 26.02 -3.33 1.11
C ILE A 33 25.17 -4.15 2.08
N LEU A 34 23.86 -3.89 2.14
CA LEU A 34 22.99 -4.56 3.11
C LEU A 34 22.72 -6.02 2.79
N CYS A 35 22.52 -6.36 1.51
CA CYS A 35 22.33 -7.74 1.12
C CYS A 35 23.62 -8.56 1.21
N SER A 36 24.79 -8.01 0.82
CA SER A 36 26.03 -8.81 0.77
C SER A 36 26.80 -8.86 2.08
N LYS A 37 26.86 -7.75 2.84
CA LYS A 37 27.65 -7.70 4.09
C LYS A 37 26.84 -8.01 5.34
N PHE A 38 25.54 -7.71 5.32
CA PHE A 38 24.67 -7.85 6.50
C PHE A 38 23.57 -8.89 6.32
N ASN A 39 23.42 -9.48 5.13
CA ASN A 39 22.35 -10.43 4.79
C ASN A 39 20.93 -9.91 5.12
N ILE A 40 20.73 -8.59 4.99
CA ILE A 40 19.44 -7.94 5.23
C ILE A 40 18.73 -7.77 3.88
N GLY A 41 17.76 -8.65 3.62
CA GLY A 41 16.93 -8.59 2.42
C GLY A 41 15.85 -7.51 2.51
N PHE A 42 15.65 -6.77 1.42
CA PHE A 42 14.52 -5.85 1.28
C PHE A 42 13.26 -6.63 0.94
N LYS A 43 12.30 -6.65 1.86
CA LYS A 43 10.97 -7.16 1.55
C LYS A 43 10.25 -6.14 0.67
N LEU A 44 9.52 -6.65 -0.33
CA LEU A 44 8.54 -5.83 -1.02
C LEU A 44 7.52 -5.34 0.02
N PRO A 45 7.07 -4.07 -0.07
CA PRO A 45 5.95 -3.61 0.74
C PRO A 45 4.82 -4.61 0.60
N LYS A 46 4.24 -5.05 1.73
CA LYS A 46 3.01 -5.83 1.67
C LYS A 46 1.97 -4.92 1.02
N VAL A 47 1.38 -5.41 -0.07
CA VAL A 47 0.24 -4.73 -0.69
C VAL A 47 -0.93 -4.89 0.28
N ASP A 48 -1.68 -3.81 0.51
CA ASP A 48 -2.88 -3.88 1.31
C ASP A 48 -3.84 -4.92 0.73
N THR A 49 -4.27 -5.84 1.58
CA THR A 49 -5.14 -6.95 1.22
C THR A 49 -6.60 -6.60 1.50
N CYS A 50 -7.49 -7.18 0.69
CA CYS A 50 -8.92 -7.03 0.89
C CYS A 50 -9.34 -7.79 2.17
N ALA A 51 -10.03 -7.11 3.09
CA ALA A 51 -10.51 -7.71 4.34
C ALA A 51 -11.33 -9.00 4.12
N THR A 52 -12.20 -9.02 3.10
CA THR A 52 -12.98 -10.21 2.73
C THR A 52 -12.09 -11.36 2.26
N CYS A 53 -11.06 -11.07 1.46
CA CYS A 53 -10.11 -12.09 1.03
C CYS A 53 -9.31 -12.64 2.21
N ASP A 54 -8.87 -11.78 3.13
CA ASP A 54 -8.12 -12.19 4.31
C ASP A 54 -8.95 -13.10 5.23
N GLU A 55 -10.20 -12.71 5.49
CA GLU A 55 -11.15 -13.52 6.25
C GLU A 55 -11.35 -14.90 5.60
N LEU A 56 -11.68 -14.94 4.31
CA LEU A 56 -11.89 -16.20 3.60
C LEU A 56 -10.62 -17.06 3.57
N ASN A 57 -9.44 -16.47 3.36
CA ASN A 57 -8.17 -17.19 3.38
C ASN A 57 -7.87 -17.76 4.77
N ASN A 58 -8.14 -17.01 5.84
CA ASN A 58 -7.97 -17.49 7.21
C ASN A 58 -8.92 -18.68 7.48
N LEU A 59 -10.19 -18.58 7.07
CA LEU A 59 -11.15 -19.67 7.22
C LEU A 59 -10.77 -20.92 6.40
N ILE A 60 -10.27 -20.73 5.18
CA ILE A 60 -9.76 -21.82 4.32
C ILE A 60 -8.57 -22.50 4.99
N GLN A 61 -7.68 -21.75 5.62
CA GLN A 61 -6.52 -22.30 6.34
C GLN A 61 -6.94 -23.06 7.60
N ALA A 62 -7.94 -22.57 8.32
CA ALA A 62 -8.46 -23.22 9.52
C ALA A 62 -9.24 -24.52 9.23
N ASN A 63 -9.94 -24.60 8.09
CA ASN A 63 -10.84 -25.71 7.75
C ASN A 63 -10.27 -26.67 6.69
N LYS A 64 -8.94 -26.83 6.61
CA LYS A 64 -8.30 -27.69 5.58
C LYS A 64 -8.75 -29.15 5.63
N GLU A 65 -9.08 -29.66 6.81
CA GLU A 65 -9.47 -31.05 7.03
C GLU A 65 -10.93 -31.33 6.67
N ASN A 66 -11.80 -30.31 6.74
CA ASN A 66 -13.21 -30.44 6.35
C ASN A 66 -13.39 -30.08 4.88
N GLN A 67 -13.29 -31.11 4.02
CA GLN A 67 -13.29 -30.96 2.57
C GLN A 67 -14.57 -30.32 2.00
N ALA A 68 -15.73 -30.50 2.64
CA ALA A 68 -16.98 -29.88 2.20
C ALA A 68 -16.96 -28.36 2.42
N VAL A 69 -16.61 -27.93 3.64
CA VAL A 69 -16.53 -26.52 4.02
C VAL A 69 -15.42 -25.81 3.25
N TRP A 70 -14.26 -26.46 3.09
CA TRP A 70 -13.14 -25.89 2.33
C TRP A 70 -13.49 -25.59 0.87
N LYS A 71 -14.24 -26.49 0.21
CA LYS A 71 -14.70 -26.27 -1.17
C LYS A 71 -15.67 -25.11 -1.26
N ASP A 72 -16.62 -25.02 -0.33
CA ASP A 72 -17.59 -23.91 -0.28
C ASP A 72 -16.90 -22.55 -0.08
N LEU A 73 -15.95 -22.47 0.84
CA LEU A 73 -15.16 -21.24 1.07
C LEU A 73 -14.36 -20.82 -0.16
N LYS A 74 -13.79 -21.77 -0.91
CA LYS A 74 -13.11 -21.48 -2.17
C LYS A 74 -14.06 -20.98 -3.25
N ILE A 75 -15.25 -21.57 -3.37
CA ILE A 75 -16.29 -21.11 -4.30
C ILE A 75 -16.70 -19.68 -3.97
N LYS A 76 -16.71 -19.28 -2.69
CA LYS A 76 -16.99 -17.91 -2.26
C LYS A 76 -15.84 -16.93 -2.56
N LEU A 77 -14.59 -17.38 -2.47
CA LEU A 77 -13.41 -16.55 -2.74
C LEU A 77 -13.27 -16.19 -4.23
N GLU A 78 -13.55 -17.16 -5.09
CA GLU A 78 -13.39 -17.09 -6.55
C GLU A 78 -14.10 -15.88 -7.22
N PRO A 79 -15.40 -15.63 -6.98
CA PRO A 79 -16.09 -14.48 -7.58
C PRO A 79 -15.55 -13.15 -7.06
N ASN A 80 -15.08 -13.08 -5.81
CA ASN A 80 -14.48 -11.87 -5.26
C ASN A 80 -13.18 -11.51 -6.00
N GLN A 81 -12.34 -12.51 -6.26
CA GLN A 81 -11.12 -12.35 -7.03
C GLN A 81 -11.39 -11.99 -8.50
N ARG A 82 -12.39 -12.64 -9.13
CA ARG A 82 -12.82 -12.29 -10.50
C ARG A 82 -13.30 -10.85 -10.60
N ARG A 83 -14.13 -10.39 -9.66
CA ARG A 83 -14.61 -8.99 -9.61
C ARG A 83 -13.46 -8.01 -9.46
N ALA A 84 -12.50 -8.31 -8.58
CA ALA A 84 -11.32 -7.47 -8.41
C ALA A 84 -10.46 -7.40 -9.68
N ALA A 85 -10.28 -8.51 -10.38
CA ALA A 85 -9.55 -8.55 -11.65
C ALA A 85 -10.28 -7.75 -12.75
N ALA A 86 -11.59 -7.98 -12.92
CA ALA A 86 -12.41 -7.24 -13.89
C ALA A 86 -12.34 -5.73 -13.66
N MET A 87 -12.48 -5.28 -12.40
CA MET A 87 -12.40 -3.86 -12.07
C MET A 87 -11.03 -3.25 -12.41
N GLN A 88 -9.94 -4.01 -12.25
CA GLN A 88 -8.61 -3.54 -12.65
C GLN A 88 -8.44 -3.48 -14.17
N ASP A 89 -9.05 -4.39 -14.90
CA ASP A 89 -8.98 -4.40 -16.36
C ASP A 89 -9.83 -3.26 -16.96
N ASP A 90 -11.02 -3.03 -16.40
CA ASP A 90 -11.87 -1.89 -16.73
C ASP A 90 -11.12 -0.57 -16.48
N LEU A 91 -10.51 -0.42 -15.30
CA LEU A 91 -9.73 0.79 -14.99
C LEU A 91 -8.58 1.02 -15.99
N LYS A 92 -7.88 -0.04 -16.42
CA LYS A 92 -6.81 0.07 -17.43
C LYS A 92 -7.36 0.47 -18.78
N LEU A 93 -8.50 -0.10 -19.19
CA LEU A 93 -9.16 0.22 -20.45
C LEU A 93 -9.60 1.69 -20.47
N GLU A 94 -10.35 2.09 -19.44
CA GLU A 94 -10.85 3.45 -19.26
C GLU A 94 -9.73 4.48 -19.19
N THR A 95 -8.61 4.14 -18.54
CA THR A 95 -7.40 4.99 -18.49
C THR A 95 -6.76 5.17 -19.86
N LYS A 96 -6.71 4.12 -20.69
CA LYS A 96 -6.20 4.22 -22.06
C LYS A 96 -7.11 5.11 -22.91
N ASP A 97 -8.42 4.94 -22.78
CA ASP A 97 -9.40 5.73 -23.52
C ASP A 97 -9.35 7.21 -23.13
N ALA A 98 -9.18 7.51 -21.83
CA ALA A 98 -9.02 8.88 -21.33
C ALA A 98 -7.74 9.56 -21.81
N LYS A 99 -6.68 8.80 -22.10
CA LYS A 99 -5.45 9.34 -22.71
C LYS A 99 -5.62 9.72 -24.17
N LEU A 100 -6.49 9.02 -24.89
CA LEU A 100 -6.78 9.31 -26.31
C LEU A 100 -7.84 10.40 -26.47
N ASN A 101 -8.83 10.43 -25.56
CA ASN A 101 -9.97 11.34 -25.62
C ASN A 101 -9.91 12.40 -24.53
N HIS A 102 -9.64 13.66 -24.90
CA HIS A 102 -9.61 14.80 -23.96
C HIS A 102 -10.96 15.12 -23.29
N ASN A 103 -12.06 14.51 -23.73
CA ASN A 103 -13.40 14.68 -23.14
C ASN A 103 -13.71 13.73 -21.98
N LYS A 104 -12.79 12.81 -21.64
CA LYS A 104 -13.00 11.80 -20.58
C LYS A 104 -11.90 11.93 -19.53
N LEU A 105 -12.29 12.12 -18.28
CA LEU A 105 -11.39 12.21 -17.12
C LEU A 105 -11.59 11.00 -16.22
N VAL A 106 -10.51 10.29 -15.90
CA VAL A 106 -10.54 9.13 -14.99
C VAL A 106 -9.75 9.50 -13.75
N ILE A 107 -10.44 9.51 -12.60
CA ILE A 107 -9.83 9.85 -11.31
C ILE A 107 -9.85 8.61 -10.42
N SER A 108 -8.71 8.32 -9.81
CA SER A 108 -8.57 7.30 -8.77
C SER A 108 -8.39 7.96 -7.42
N PHE A 109 -9.10 7.44 -6.42
CA PHE A 109 -8.97 7.85 -5.03
C PHE A 109 -8.23 6.76 -4.26
N ASP A 110 -7.20 7.16 -3.53
CA ASP A 110 -6.41 6.29 -2.64
C ASP A 110 -6.48 6.85 -1.23
N LEU A 111 -6.79 6.01 -0.24
CA LEU A 111 -6.76 6.40 1.17
C LEU A 111 -5.55 5.76 1.83
N GLN A 112 -4.64 6.59 2.32
CA GLN A 112 -3.45 6.10 3.00
C GLN A 112 -3.79 5.66 4.42
N GLN A 113 -2.92 4.83 5.00
CA GLN A 113 -2.98 4.49 6.42
C GLN A 113 -3.08 5.74 7.29
N THR A 114 -3.99 5.72 8.26
CA THR A 114 -4.18 6.82 9.20
C THR A 114 -2.93 7.02 10.05
N LEU A 115 -2.48 8.27 10.16
CA LEU A 115 -1.29 8.62 10.92
C LEU A 115 -1.70 9.23 12.26
N PRO A 116 -1.13 8.77 13.40
CA PRO A 116 -1.38 9.40 14.68
C PRO A 116 -0.64 10.74 14.74
N THR A 117 -1.33 11.80 15.13
CA THR A 117 -0.77 13.16 15.11
C THR A 117 -1.08 13.88 16.43
N PRO A 118 -0.08 14.27 17.23
CA PRO A 118 1.35 14.02 17.05
C PRO A 118 1.74 12.55 17.30
N LEU A 119 2.84 12.10 16.71
CA LEU A 119 3.41 10.79 16.99
C LEU A 119 4.02 10.79 18.40
N LEU A 120 3.22 10.35 19.37
CA LEU A 120 3.63 10.26 20.78
C LEU A 120 4.04 8.82 21.11
N THR A 121 5.23 8.67 21.68
CA THR A 121 5.76 7.38 22.16
C THR A 121 5.49 7.14 23.65
N VAL A 122 4.87 8.10 24.35
CA VAL A 122 4.57 8.01 25.78
C VAL A 122 3.36 7.11 26.04
N GLY A 123 3.44 6.29 27.09
CA GLY A 123 2.37 5.33 27.45
C GLY A 123 1.02 5.98 27.74
N GLN A 124 0.99 7.20 28.28
CA GLN A 124 -0.26 7.94 28.52
C GLN A 124 -1.04 8.24 27.23
N ALA A 125 -0.34 8.46 26.11
CA ALA A 125 -0.96 8.70 24.82
C ALA A 125 -1.71 7.48 24.26
N PHE A 126 -1.51 6.28 24.85
CA PHE A 126 -2.30 5.10 24.53
C PHE A 126 -3.73 5.18 25.09
N TYR A 127 -3.89 5.75 26.28
CA TYR A 127 -5.19 5.84 26.98
C TYR A 127 -5.97 7.12 26.63
N LEU A 128 -5.32 8.09 25.99
CA LEU A 128 -5.94 9.32 25.53
C LEU A 128 -6.46 9.19 24.10
N ARG A 129 -7.45 10.01 23.75
CA ARG A 129 -7.97 10.11 22.38
C ARG A 129 -6.87 10.64 21.46
N LYS A 130 -6.36 9.78 20.58
CA LYS A 130 -5.42 10.16 19.53
C LYS A 130 -6.14 10.97 18.46
N ALA A 131 -5.56 12.10 18.05
CA ALA A 131 -5.98 12.74 16.82
C ALA A 131 -5.36 11.99 15.63
N TRP A 132 -6.19 11.71 14.63
CA TRP A 132 -5.79 10.97 13.44
C TRP A 132 -5.78 11.89 12.23
N THR A 133 -4.71 11.82 11.46
CA THR A 133 -4.62 12.46 10.16
C THR A 133 -4.98 11.44 9.08
N TYR A 134 -5.96 11.82 8.26
CA TYR A 134 -6.42 11.05 7.12
C TYR A 134 -5.88 11.72 5.86
N ASN A 135 -5.08 10.99 5.07
CA ASN A 135 -4.58 11.47 3.80
C ASN A 135 -5.40 10.86 2.67
N LEU A 136 -6.12 11.70 1.93
CA LEU A 136 -6.79 11.33 0.69
C LEU A 136 -5.88 11.66 -0.50
N GLY A 137 -5.42 10.63 -1.19
CA GLY A 137 -4.75 10.72 -2.47
C GLY A 137 -5.76 10.80 -3.60
N VAL A 138 -5.62 11.82 -4.45
CA VAL A 138 -6.41 11.98 -5.68
C VAL A 138 -5.45 11.90 -6.85
N HIS A 139 -5.66 10.93 -7.73
CA HIS A 139 -4.79 10.66 -8.86
C HIS A 139 -5.59 10.80 -10.15
N ASN A 140 -5.14 11.69 -11.03
CA ASN A 140 -5.63 11.70 -12.41
C ASN A 140 -4.92 10.58 -13.18
N CYS A 141 -5.68 9.61 -13.69
CA CYS A 141 -5.14 8.48 -14.43
C CYS A 141 -4.70 8.86 -15.86
N SER A 142 -5.14 9.99 -16.41
CA SER A 142 -4.73 10.44 -17.73
C SER A 142 -3.29 10.98 -17.77
N ASP A 143 -2.85 11.65 -16.70
CA ASP A 143 -1.69 12.56 -16.76
C ASP A 143 -0.32 11.90 -16.55
N GLY A 144 -0.28 10.59 -16.26
CA GLY A 144 0.96 9.79 -16.23
C GLY A 144 1.81 9.95 -14.98
#